data_AF-A0A1V5C0E9-F1
#
_entry.id   AF-A0A1V5C0E9-F1
#
_cell.length_a   1.000
_cell.length_b   1.000
_cell.length_c   1.000
_cell.angle_alpha   90.00
_cell.angle_beta   90.00
_cell.angle_gamma   90.00
#
_symmetry.space_group_name_H-M   'P 1'
#
loop_
_entity.id
_entity.type
_entity.pdbx_description
1 polymer ?
#
loop_
_entity_poly.entity_id
_entity_poly.type
_entity_poly.pdbx_seq_one_letter_code
_entity_poly.pdbx_strand_id
1 'polypeptide(L)'
;MNMFSWMLVGHMIGDFLLQTGWMAKKTSNATSLLTHCLVYTMTIYIVALPAGGLSAPALIVIFVSHLVLDQRKFVLFWVRRVNNADSLPWMSIVIDQSFHLLVLGLTAQYLVK
;
A
#
# COMPACT_ATOMS: atom_id res chain seq x y z
N MET A 1 -2.49 -9.44 -18.61
CA MET A 1 -2.02 -9.34 -17.21
C MET A 1 -3.19 -9.73 -16.31
N ASN A 2 -2.95 -10.48 -15.23
CA ASN A 2 -4.01 -10.81 -14.26
C ASN A 2 -4.29 -9.60 -13.34
N MET A 3 -5.34 -9.69 -12.52
CA MET A 3 -5.74 -8.61 -11.61
C MET A 3 -4.59 -8.17 -10.70
N PHE A 4 -3.88 -9.12 -10.09
CA PHE A 4 -2.72 -8.84 -9.23
C PHE A 4 -1.64 -8.03 -9.96
N SER A 5 -1.30 -8.39 -11.21
CA SER A 5 -0.30 -7.66 -12.00
C SER A 5 -0.70 -6.21 -12.25
N TRP A 6 -1.99 -5.93 -12.50
CA TRP A 6 -2.48 -4.56 -12.64
C TRP A 6 -2.44 -3.80 -11.32
N MET A 7 -2.85 -4.42 -10.22
CA MET A 7 -2.76 -3.83 -8.88
C MET A 7 -1.31 -3.53 -8.49
N LEU A 8 -0.36 -4.39 -8.83
CA LEU A 8 1.08 -4.18 -8.63
C LEU A 8 1.57 -2.93 -9.38
N VAL A 9 1.19 -2.77 -10.64
CA VAL A 9 1.51 -1.55 -11.41
C VAL A 9 0.87 -0.32 -10.75
N GLY A 10 -0.39 -0.42 -10.35
CA GLY A 10 -1.10 0.65 -9.65
C GLY A 10 -0.42 1.07 -8.34
N HIS A 11 0.10 0.10 -7.58
CA HIS A 11 0.89 0.34 -6.37
C HIS A 11 2.17 1.11 -6.67
N MET A 12 2.94 0.70 -7.68
CA MET A 12 4.17 1.41 -8.06
C MET A 12 3.88 2.86 -8.47
N ILE A 13 2.77 3.10 -9.18
CA ILE A 13 2.35 4.44 -9.59
C ILE A 13 1.91 5.25 -8.36
N GLY A 14 1.06 4.70 -7.50
CA GLY A 14 0.49 5.39 -6.35
C GLY A 14 1.54 5.77 -5.29
N ASP A 15 2.42 4.84 -4.94
CA ASP A 15 3.40 5.01 -3.85
C ASP A 15 4.68 5.72 -4.26
N PHE A 16 5.08 5.62 -5.53
CA PHE A 16 6.35 6.20 -5.99
C PHE A 16 6.18 7.34 -6.97
N LEU A 17 5.34 7.18 -8.02
CA LEU A 17 5.22 8.23 -9.04
C LEU A 17 4.33 9.40 -8.59
N LEU A 18 3.25 9.11 -7.87
CA LEU A 18 2.27 10.11 -7.46
C LEU A 18 2.44 10.59 -6.01
N GLN A 19 3.25 9.90 -5.20
CA GLN A 19 3.54 10.33 -3.84
C GLN A 19 4.43 11.58 -3.85
N THR A 20 3.88 12.70 -3.40
CA THR A 20 4.63 13.96 -3.28
C THR A 20 5.45 14.05 -1.99
N GLY A 21 6.41 14.98 -1.94
CA GLY A 21 7.15 15.27 -0.71
C GLY A 21 6.28 15.76 0.45
N TRP A 22 5.12 16.36 0.18
CA TRP A 22 4.13 16.66 1.22
C TRP A 22 3.49 15.39 1.75
N MET A 23 3.01 14.50 0.86
CA MET A 23 2.44 13.18 1.22
C MET A 23 3.41 12.32 2.04
N ALA A 24 4.72 12.41 1.78
CA ALA A 24 5.75 11.71 2.53
C ALA A 24 5.83 12.11 4.01
N LYS A 25 5.22 13.24 4.43
CA LYS A 25 5.10 13.66 5.84
C LYS A 25 3.93 12.96 6.58
N LYS A 26 3.40 11.87 6.02
CA LYS A 26 2.28 11.07 6.54
C LYS A 26 2.42 10.57 7.97
N THR A 27 3.64 10.44 8.49
CA THR A 27 3.87 10.05 9.89
C THR A 27 3.58 11.16 10.91
N SER A 28 3.60 12.42 10.48
CA SER A 28 3.39 13.59 11.35
C SER A 28 2.18 14.44 10.96
N ASN A 29 1.53 14.16 9.83
CA ASN A 29 0.39 14.92 9.33
C ASN A 29 -0.71 13.97 8.84
N ALA A 30 -1.85 13.96 9.54
CA ALA A 30 -2.98 13.08 9.23
C ALA A 30 -3.63 13.40 7.87
N THR A 31 -3.70 14.67 7.48
CA THR A 31 -4.23 15.08 6.17
C THR A 31 -3.35 14.55 5.05
N SER A 32 -2.03 14.67 5.20
CA SER A 32 -1.04 14.10 4.28
C SER A 32 -1.21 12.59 4.12
N LEU A 33 -1.39 11.87 5.24
CA LEU A 33 -1.63 10.42 5.22
C LEU A 33 -2.93 10.08 4.50
N LEU A 34 -4.04 10.72 4.85
CA LEU A 34 -5.34 10.45 4.24
C LEU A 34 -5.36 10.78 2.74
N THR A 35 -4.81 11.92 2.34
CA THR A 35 -4.71 12.29 0.93
C THR A 35 -3.88 11.29 0.15
N HIS A 36 -2.75 10.84 0.71
CA HIS A 36 -1.94 9.80 0.08
C HIS A 36 -2.69 8.47 -0.06
N CYS A 37 -3.36 7.99 1.00
CA CYS A 37 -4.16 6.77 0.94
C CYS A 37 -5.28 6.85 -0.11
N LEU A 38 -5.93 8.02 -0.24
CA LEU A 38 -6.95 8.26 -1.26
C LEU A 38 -6.37 8.23 -2.67
N VAL A 39 -5.27 8.95 -2.91
CA VAL A 39 -4.58 8.94 -4.22
C VAL A 39 -4.12 7.53 -4.58
N TYR A 40 -3.52 6.81 -3.64
CA TYR A 40 -3.09 5.43 -3.82
C TYR A 40 -4.25 4.51 -4.20
N THR A 41 -5.34 4.52 -3.41
CA THR A 41 -6.49 3.64 -3.63
C THR A 41 -7.18 3.95 -4.95
N MET A 42 -7.34 5.23 -5.30
CA MET A 42 -7.90 5.64 -6.60
C MET A 42 -7.01 5.23 -7.76
N THR A 43 -5.69 5.32 -7.62
CA THR A 43 -4.73 4.88 -8.64
C THR A 43 -4.86 3.38 -8.88
N ILE A 44 -4.91 2.58 -7.81
CA ILE A 44 -5.12 1.14 -7.92
C ILE A 44 -6.45 0.82 -8.61
N TYR A 45 -7.54 1.48 -8.21
CA TYR A 45 -8.85 1.28 -8.81
C TYR A 45 -8.83 1.55 -10.33
N ILE A 46 -8.30 2.70 -10.74
CA ILE A 46 -8.24 3.11 -12.15
C ILE A 46 -7.38 2.13 -12.97
N VAL A 47 -6.21 1.77 -12.46
CA VAL A 47 -5.28 0.87 -13.14
C VAL A 47 -5.81 -0.57 -13.20
N ALA A 48 -6.69 -0.97 -12.28
CA ALA A 48 -7.33 -2.29 -12.27
C ALA A 48 -8.56 -2.41 -13.19
N LEU A 49 -9.10 -1.30 -13.73
CA LEU A 49 -10.27 -1.32 -14.62
C LEU A 49 -10.13 -2.26 -15.83
N PRO A 50 -8.98 -2.34 -16.54
CA PRO A 50 -8.80 -3.26 -17.65
C PRO A 50 -8.90 -4.75 -17.27
N ALA A 51 -8.81 -5.09 -15.99
CA ALA A 51 -8.93 -6.45 -15.47
C ALA A 51 -10.31 -6.74 -14.83
N GLY A 52 -11.30 -5.86 -15.01
CA GLY A 52 -12.66 -6.03 -14.48
C GLY A 52 -12.98 -5.13 -13.29
N GLY A 53 -12.05 -4.28 -12.85
CA GLY A 53 -12.24 -3.37 -11.73
C GLY A 53 -12.18 -4.07 -10.36
N LEU A 54 -12.50 -3.33 -9.30
CA LEU A 54 -12.44 -3.82 -7.93
C LEU A 54 -13.81 -3.68 -7.25
N SER A 55 -14.16 -4.70 -6.46
CA SER A 55 -15.35 -4.67 -5.61
C SER A 55 -15.19 -3.64 -4.47
N ALA A 56 -16.30 -3.14 -3.93
CA ALA A 56 -16.26 -2.23 -2.79
C ALA A 56 -15.52 -2.81 -1.57
N PRO A 57 -15.69 -4.10 -1.20
CA PRO A 57 -14.88 -4.73 -0.15
C PRO A 57 -13.38 -4.71 -0.45
N ALA A 58 -12.97 -4.96 -1.70
CA ALA A 58 -11.56 -4.92 -2.10
C ALA A 58 -10.97 -3.51 -1.89
N LEU A 59 -11.70 -2.46 -2.30
CA LEU A 59 -11.28 -1.07 -2.12
C LEU A 59 -11.13 -0.69 -0.63
N ILE A 60 -12.07 -1.13 0.21
CA ILE A 60 -12.02 -0.89 1.66
C ILE A 60 -10.78 -1.56 2.27
N VAL A 61 -10.51 -2.82 1.93
CA VAL A 61 -9.34 -3.54 2.44
C VAL A 61 -8.04 -2.86 2.02
N ILE A 62 -7.93 -2.46 0.75
CA ILE A 62 -6.75 -1.74 0.24
C ILE A 62 -6.56 -0.42 0.96
N PHE A 63 -7.62 0.40 1.09
CA PHE A 63 -7.52 1.70 1.74
C PHE A 63 -7.14 1.58 3.23
N VAL A 64 -7.83 0.71 3.98
CA VAL A 64 -7.62 0.57 5.43
C VAL A 64 -6.24 -0.02 5.74
N SER A 65 -5.82 -1.03 4.98
CA SER A 65 -4.48 -1.61 5.16
C SER A 65 -3.38 -0.59 4.87
N HIS A 66 -3.50 0.17 3.77
CA HIS A 66 -2.56 1.24 3.41
C HIS A 66 -2.46 2.27 4.54
N LEU A 67 -3.61 2.72 5.05
CA LEU A 67 -3.69 3.66 6.17
C LEU A 67 -2.98 3.19 7.44
N VAL A 68 -3.01 1.88 7.71
CA VAL A 68 -2.36 1.28 8.90
C VAL A 68 -0.87 1.10 8.67
N LEU A 69 -0.46 0.56 7.51
CA LEU A 69 0.93 0.28 7.19
C LEU A 69 1.75 1.58 7.12
N ASP A 70 1.21 2.61 6.49
CA ASP A 70 1.90 3.89 6.27
C ASP A 70 2.19 4.72 7.51
N GLN A 71 1.55 4.40 8.64
CA GLN A 71 1.89 4.98 9.93
C GLN A 71 3.24 4.47 10.47
N ARG A 72 3.84 3.46 9.81
CA ARG A 72 5.12 2.81 10.12
C ARG A 72 5.20 2.12 11.48
N LYS A 73 4.23 2.27 12.37
CA LYS A 73 4.22 1.63 13.70
C LYS A 73 4.34 0.11 13.60
N PHE A 74 3.52 -0.50 12.75
CA PHE A 74 3.54 -1.95 12.52
C PHE A 74 4.84 -2.41 11.85
N VAL A 75 5.28 -1.70 10.80
CA VAL A 75 6.52 -2.00 10.08
C VAL A 75 7.74 -1.94 11.00
N LEU A 76 7.87 -0.87 11.80
CA LEU A 76 8.98 -0.71 12.74
C LEU A 76 8.94 -1.76 13.85
N PHE A 77 7.75 -2.12 14.34
CA PHE A 77 7.60 -3.25 15.26
C PHE A 77 8.14 -4.53 14.61
N TRP A 78 7.76 -4.82 13.37
CA TRP A 78 8.17 -6.03 12.65
C TRP A 78 9.68 -6.07 12.44
N VAL A 79 10.27 -4.99 11.95
CA VAL A 79 11.73 -4.87 11.74
C VAL A 79 12.50 -5.10 13.03
N ARG A 80 12.03 -4.55 14.15
CA ARG A 80 12.72 -4.65 15.46
C ARG A 80 12.52 -6.00 16.13
N ARG A 81 11.29 -6.54 16.09
CA ARG A 81 10.91 -7.70 16.90
C ARG A 81 10.99 -9.02 16.13
N VAL A 82 10.73 -9.00 14.83
CA VAL A 82 10.72 -10.21 13.99
C VAL A 82 12.04 -10.33 13.23
N ASN A 83 12.45 -9.28 12.52
CA ASN A 83 13.70 -9.33 11.74
C ASN A 83 14.97 -9.07 12.56
N ASN A 84 14.84 -8.39 13.71
CA ASN A 84 15.98 -7.91 14.50
C ASN A 84 17.00 -7.13 13.66
N ALA A 85 16.51 -6.24 12.79
CA ALA A 85 17.29 -5.57 11.75
C ALA A 85 17.17 -4.03 11.80
N ASP A 86 16.97 -3.45 13.00
CA ASP A 86 16.80 -2.00 13.19
C ASP A 86 18.04 -1.19 12.76
N SER A 87 19.21 -1.82 12.70
CA SER A 87 20.46 -1.22 12.20
C SER A 87 20.53 -1.08 10.67
N LEU A 88 19.56 -1.63 9.93
CA LEU A 88 19.50 -1.61 8.46
C LEU A 88 18.33 -0.71 8.00
N PRO A 89 18.56 0.57 7.67
CA PRO A 89 17.48 1.50 7.35
C PRO A 89 16.59 1.05 6.17
N TRP A 90 17.20 0.42 5.16
CA TRP A 90 16.50 -0.09 3.98
C TRP A 90 15.54 -1.24 4.29
N MET A 91 15.73 -1.95 5.41
CA MET A 91 14.85 -3.05 5.80
C MET A 91 13.42 -2.55 6.06
N SER A 92 13.28 -1.35 6.62
CA SER A 92 11.96 -0.74 6.82
C SER A 92 11.20 -0.55 5.51
N ILE A 93 11.88 -0.17 4.43
CA ILE A 93 11.28 -0.02 3.10
C ILE A 93 10.89 -1.39 2.54
N VAL A 94 11.78 -2.38 2.61
CA VAL A 94 11.50 -3.72 2.05
C VAL A 94 10.32 -4.38 2.77
N ILE A 95 10.25 -4.30 4.09
CA ILE A 95 9.15 -4.85 4.88
C ILE A 95 7.85 -4.12 4.60
N ASP A 96 7.88 -2.78 4.57
CA ASP A 96 6.71 -1.96 4.22
C ASP A 96 6.12 -2.37 2.87
N GLN A 97 6.94 -2.40 1.82
CA GLN A 97 6.50 -2.74 0.47
C GLN A 97 6.02 -4.21 0.38
N SER A 98 6.68 -5.13 1.08
CA SER A 98 6.28 -6.54 1.12
C SER A 98 4.88 -6.73 1.71
N PHE A 99 4.53 -5.99 2.77
CA PHE A 99 3.18 -6.05 3.34
C PHE A 99 2.12 -5.45 2.41
N HIS A 100 2.42 -4.36 1.70
CA HIS A 100 1.53 -3.83 0.67
C HIS A 100 1.26 -4.86 -0.42
N LEU A 101 2.31 -5.50 -0.95
CA LEU A 101 2.16 -6.54 -1.98
C LEU A 101 1.40 -7.77 -1.48
N LEU A 102 1.63 -8.18 -0.23
CA LEU A 102 0.88 -9.28 0.41
C LEU A 102 -0.61 -8.96 0.46
N VAL A 103 -0.99 -7.75 0.88
CA VAL A 103 -2.40 -7.33 0.88
C VAL A 103 -2.99 -7.35 -0.52
N LEU A 104 -2.27 -6.84 -1.53
CA LEU A 104 -2.76 -6.85 -2.91
C LEU A 104 -2.95 -8.28 -3.43
N GLY A 105 -2.03 -9.19 -3.14
CA GLY A 105 -2.13 -10.60 -3.51
C GLY A 105 -3.35 -11.28 -2.89
N LEU A 106 -3.54 -11.11 -1.58
CA LEU A 106 -4.71 -11.65 -0.87
C LEU A 106 -6.02 -11.03 -1.38
N THR A 107 -6.03 -9.72 -1.61
CA THR A 107 -7.21 -9.02 -2.13
C THR A 107 -7.57 -9.52 -3.52
N ALA A 108 -6.60 -9.62 -4.43
CA ALA A 108 -6.80 -10.13 -5.79
C ALA A 108 -7.33 -11.57 -5.79
N GLN A 109 -6.84 -12.41 -4.86
CA GLN A 109 -7.24 -13.82 -4.78
C GLN A 109 -8.66 -14.03 -4.21
N TYR A 110 -9.07 -13.23 -3.23
CA TYR A 110 -10.28 -13.50 -2.44
C TYR A 110 -11.42 -12.51 -2.66
N LEU A 111 -11.15 -11.29 -3.13
CA LEU A 111 -12.12 -10.19 -3.13
C LEU A 111 -12.43 -9.63 -4.53
N VAL A 112 -11.83 -10.18 -5.59
CA VAL A 112 -12.02 -9.74 -6.99
C VAL A 112 -12.74 -10.83 -7.82
N LYS A 113 -13.76 -11.46 -7.23
CA LYS A 113 -14.64 -12.39 -7.96
C LYS A 113 -15.69 -11.64 -8.75
#